data_AF-A0A151WPL6-F1
#
_entry.id   AF-A0A151WPL6-F1
#
_cell.length_a   1.000
_cell.length_b   1.000
_cell.length_c   1.000
_cell.angle_alpha   90.00
_cell.angle_beta   90.00
_cell.angle_gamma   90.00
#
_symmetry.space_group_name_H-M   'P 1'
#
loop_
_entity.id
_entity.type
_entity.pdbx_description
1 polymer ?
#
loop_
_entity_poly.entity_id
_entity_poly.type
_entity_poly.pdbx_seq_one_letter_code
_entity_poly.pdbx_strand_id
1 'polypeptide(L)'
;MQISVLALYIAWKAEKNKHWRNRRWWVRPINQRRSQYGDFSTLFSELKEDSDYTRMDVPTFYELLRLVEPHLRKNSIRPSICPEQRLAITLRYIFISTIINMLRPNSGHVCG
;
A
#
# COMPACT_ATOMS: atom_id res chain seq x y z
N MET A 1 -25.38 38.93 -2.76
CA MET A 1 -23.98 38.68 -2.34
C MET A 1 -23.69 37.22 -1.98
N GLN A 2 -24.55 36.51 -1.23
CA GLN A 2 -24.27 35.10 -0.87
C GLN A 2 -24.40 34.10 -2.05
N ILE A 3 -25.35 34.33 -2.95
CA ILE A 3 -25.63 33.42 -4.08
C ILE A 3 -24.45 33.36 -5.07
N SER A 4 -23.78 34.50 -5.34
CA SER A 4 -22.65 34.56 -6.26
C SER A 4 -21.40 33.86 -5.71
N VAL A 5 -21.15 33.94 -4.40
CA VAL A 5 -20.05 33.23 -3.74
C VAL A 5 -20.28 31.72 -3.76
N LEU A 6 -21.52 31.28 -3.51
CA LEU A 6 -21.92 29.88 -3.64
C LEU A 6 -21.74 29.37 -5.07
N ALA A 7 -22.19 30.13 -6.07
CA ALA A 7 -22.03 29.77 -7.48
C ALA A 7 -20.54 29.63 -7.87
N LEU A 8 -19.68 30.56 -7.43
CA LEU A 8 -18.24 30.50 -7.68
C LEU A 8 -17.60 29.27 -7.02
N TYR A 9 -17.97 28.96 -5.78
CA TYR A 9 -17.49 27.78 -5.05
C TYR A 9 -17.90 26.47 -5.76
N ILE A 10 -19.14 26.37 -6.23
CA ILE A 10 -19.64 25.18 -6.95
C ILE A 10 -18.88 25.00 -8.27
N ALA A 11 -18.66 26.09 -9.03
CA ALA A 11 -17.89 26.05 -10.28
C ALA A 11 -16.43 25.61 -10.05
N TRP A 12 -15.77 26.17 -9.03
CA TRP A 12 -14.41 25.77 -8.64
C TRP A 12 -14.34 24.29 -8.23
N LYS A 13 -15.30 23.83 -7.44
CA LYS A 13 -15.41 22.43 -7.00
C LYS A 13 -15.66 21.48 -8.18
N ALA A 14 -16.45 21.90 -9.18
CA ALA A 14 -16.70 21.12 -10.38
C ALA A 14 -15.42 20.95 -11.23
N GLU A 15 -14.64 22.01 -11.42
CA GLU A 15 -13.38 21.96 -12.18
C GLU A 15 -12.34 21.08 -11.47
N LYS A 16 -12.18 21.22 -10.14
CA LYS A 16 -11.31 20.34 -9.36
C LYS A 16 -11.72 18.87 -9.41
N ASN A 17 -13.03 18.60 -9.49
CA ASN A 17 -13.56 17.25 -9.56
C ASN A 17 -13.57 16.66 -10.97
N LYS A 18 -13.32 17.45 -12.02
CA LYS A 18 -13.30 16.99 -13.41
C LYS A 18 -12.33 15.83 -13.63
N HIS A 19 -11.13 15.92 -13.05
CA HIS A 19 -10.14 14.84 -13.12
C HIS A 19 -10.60 13.55 -12.45
N TRP A 20 -11.40 13.63 -11.37
CA TRP A 20 -11.94 12.46 -10.68
C TRP A 20 -13.15 11.87 -11.42
N ARG A 21 -14.00 12.72 -12.00
CA ARG A 21 -15.15 12.33 -12.83
C ARG A 21 -14.73 11.65 -14.13
N ASN A 22 -13.64 12.10 -14.75
CA ASN A 22 -13.13 11.54 -16.00
C ASN A 22 -12.26 10.28 -15.80
N ARG A 23 -12.08 9.81 -14.55
CA ARG A 23 -11.35 8.56 -14.32
C ARG A 23 -12.16 7.40 -14.88
N ARG A 24 -11.54 6.61 -15.75
CA ARG A 24 -12.11 5.35 -16.24
C ARG A 24 -12.54 4.43 -15.09
N TRP A 25 -11.77 4.39 -14.00
CA TRP A 25 -12.04 3.56 -12.84
C TRP A 25 -11.67 4.27 -11.54
N TRP A 26 -12.59 4.33 -10.58
CA TRP A 26 -12.27 4.68 -9.19
C TRP A 26 -11.45 3.57 -8.52
N VAL A 27 -11.90 2.32 -8.69
CA VAL A 27 -11.16 1.10 -8.32
C VAL A 27 -11.10 0.19 -9.54
N ARG A 28 -9.89 -0.24 -9.92
CA ARG A 28 -9.71 -1.17 -11.04
C ARG A 28 -10.48 -2.47 -10.80
N PRO A 29 -11.13 -3.08 -11.80
CA PRO A 29 -11.92 -4.32 -11.65
C PRO A 29 -11.19 -5.45 -10.91
N ILE A 30 -9.90 -5.68 -11.22
CA ILE A 30 -9.05 -6.68 -10.54
C ILE A 30 -8.96 -6.48 -9.03
N ASN A 31 -9.11 -5.24 -8.56
CA ASN A 31 -9.00 -4.86 -7.16
C ASN A 31 -10.34 -4.83 -6.43
N GLN A 32 -11.46 -5.05 -7.12
CA GLN A 32 -12.80 -5.03 -6.52
C GLN A 32 -13.01 -6.26 -5.64
N ARG A 33 -12.51 -7.43 -6.07
CA ARG A 33 -12.65 -8.70 -5.36
C ARG A 33 -11.42 -9.05 -4.50
N ARG A 34 -10.62 -8.06 -4.11
CA ARG A 34 -9.40 -8.26 -3.31
C ARG A 34 -9.67 -8.89 -1.94
N SER A 35 -10.80 -8.59 -1.32
CA SER A 35 -11.17 -9.20 -0.03
C SER A 35 -11.51 -10.69 -0.15
N GLN A 36 -11.82 -11.17 -1.36
CA GLN A 36 -12.21 -12.56 -1.63
C GLN A 36 -11.02 -13.36 -2.18
N TYR A 37 -10.30 -12.79 -3.15
CA TYR A 37 -9.25 -13.49 -3.91
C TYR A 37 -7.86 -12.85 -3.74
N GLY A 38 -7.70 -11.90 -2.83
CA GLY A 38 -6.39 -11.31 -2.59
C GLY A 38 -5.48 -12.28 -1.83
N ASP A 39 -4.18 -12.20 -2.09
CA ASP A 39 -3.18 -13.03 -1.41
C ASP A 39 -3.26 -12.88 0.11
N PHE A 40 -3.62 -11.70 0.60
CA PHE A 40 -3.80 -11.47 2.03
C PHE A 40 -4.97 -12.23 2.63
N SER A 41 -6.11 -12.31 1.93
CA SER A 41 -7.29 -13.02 2.42
C SER A 41 -7.20 -14.54 2.24
N THR A 42 -6.36 -15.01 1.31
CA THR A 42 -6.32 -16.42 0.90
C THR A 42 -5.08 -17.16 1.37
N LEU A 43 -3.92 -16.51 1.41
CA LEU A 43 -2.62 -17.17 1.56
C LEU A 43 -1.81 -16.64 2.76
N PHE A 44 -1.99 -15.37 3.14
CA PHE A 44 -1.15 -14.74 4.15
C PHE A 44 -1.25 -15.38 5.54
N SER A 45 -2.38 -15.99 5.90
CA SER A 45 -2.49 -16.67 7.21
C SER A 45 -1.58 -17.89 7.31
N GLU A 46 -1.30 -18.57 6.20
CA GLU A 46 -0.35 -19.69 6.15
C GLU A 46 1.07 -19.15 6.03
N LEU A 47 1.27 -18.16 5.17
CA LEU A 47 2.58 -17.55 4.91
C LEU A 47 3.16 -16.80 6.11
N LYS A 48 2.34 -16.25 7.01
CA LYS A 48 2.86 -15.55 8.20
C LYS A 48 3.53 -16.50 9.18
N GLU A 49 3.16 -17.78 9.18
CA GLU A 49 3.78 -18.79 10.04
C GLU A 49 5.13 -19.24 9.48
N ASP A 50 5.36 -19.04 8.19
CA ASP A 50 6.64 -19.24 7.54
C ASP A 50 7.56 -18.04 7.81
N SER A 51 8.61 -18.28 8.61
CA SER A 51 9.62 -17.27 8.92
C SER A 51 10.32 -16.70 7.69
N ASP A 52 10.36 -17.42 6.57
CA ASP A 52 11.01 -16.93 5.34
C ASP A 52 10.19 -15.85 4.64
N TYR A 53 8.88 -15.78 4.88
CA TYR A 53 8.00 -14.83 4.21
C TYR A 53 8.21 -13.41 4.71
N THR A 54 8.19 -13.23 6.04
CA THR A 54 8.40 -11.94 6.69
C THR A 54 9.85 -11.74 7.13
N ARG A 55 10.70 -12.78 7.12
CA ARG A 55 12.06 -12.79 7.70
C ARG A 55 12.10 -12.40 9.18
N MET A 56 10.99 -12.61 9.89
CA MET A 56 10.84 -12.39 11.33
C MET A 56 9.83 -13.39 11.88
N ASP A 57 9.99 -13.75 13.14
CA ASP A 57 9.03 -14.57 13.85
C ASP A 57 7.70 -13.83 14.04
N VAL A 58 6.62 -14.60 14.14
CA VAL A 58 5.25 -14.09 14.30
C VAL A 58 5.11 -13.10 15.47
N PRO A 59 5.64 -13.34 16.68
CA PRO A 59 5.50 -12.38 17.77
C PRO A 59 6.25 -11.07 17.49
N THR A 60 7.48 -11.12 16.98
CA THR A 60 8.21 -9.90 16.57
C THR A 60 7.45 -9.11 15.51
N PHE A 61 6.82 -9.79 14.55
CA PHE A 61 6.00 -9.12 13.55
C PHE A 61 4.81 -8.37 14.17
N TYR A 62 4.09 -8.97 15.11
CA TYR A 62 2.96 -8.31 15.79
C TYR A 62 3.40 -7.20 16.74
N GLU A 63 4.57 -7.32 17.37
CA GLU A 63 5.15 -6.24 18.16
C GLU A 63 5.46 -5.02 17.27
N LEU A 64 6.13 -5.25 16.14
CA LEU A 64 6.40 -4.22 15.15
C LEU A 64 5.09 -3.62 14.62
N LEU A 65 4.11 -4.46 14.31
CA LEU A 65 2.79 -4.01 13.87
C LEU A 65 2.18 -3.07 14.90
N ARG A 66 2.20 -3.41 16.19
CA ARG A 66 1.65 -2.57 17.26
C ARG A 66 2.29 -1.18 17.29
N LEU A 67 3.60 -1.08 17.06
CA LEU A 67 4.35 0.18 17.06
C LEU A 67 4.03 1.04 15.82
N VAL A 68 3.91 0.41 14.65
CA VAL A 68 3.76 1.13 13.38
C VAL A 68 2.29 1.30 12.96
N GLU A 69 1.37 0.52 13.52
CA GLU A 69 -0.06 0.53 13.19
C GLU A 69 -0.68 1.95 13.17
N PRO A 70 -0.42 2.85 14.14
CA PRO A 70 -0.98 4.20 14.13
C PRO A 70 -0.63 4.98 12.85
N HIS A 71 0.55 4.71 12.28
CA HIS A 71 1.05 5.35 11.06
C HIS A 71 0.59 4.66 9.78
N LEU A 72 0.18 3.38 9.88
CA LEU A 72 -0.28 2.59 8.73
C LEU A 72 -1.79 2.69 8.50
N ARG A 73 -2.56 3.04 9.54
CA ARG A 73 -4.00 3.26 9.44
C ARG A 73 -4.29 4.39 8.46
N LYS A 74 -5.15 4.10 7.49
CA LYS A 74 -5.61 5.08 6.50
C LYS A 74 -7.12 5.06 6.41
N ASN A 75 -7.72 6.21 6.66
CA ASN A 75 -9.14 6.43 6.45
C ASN A 75 -9.36 6.82 4.98
N SER A 76 -10.13 6.03 4.26
CA SER A 76 -10.54 6.32 2.89
C SER A 76 -11.96 5.86 2.63
N ILE A 77 -12.63 6.50 1.68
CA ILE A 77 -13.98 6.12 1.24
C ILE A 77 -13.99 4.68 0.69
N ARG A 78 -12.89 4.26 0.06
CA ARG A 78 -12.66 2.87 -0.34
C ARG A 78 -12.16 2.07 0.87
N PRO A 79 -12.50 0.77 0.99
CA PRO A 79 -11.80 -0.16 1.88
C PRO A 79 -10.29 -0.01 1.77
N SER A 80 -9.66 0.43 2.85
CA SER A 80 -8.22 0.58 2.91
C SER A 80 -7.57 -0.80 3.10
N ILE A 81 -6.34 -0.92 2.60
CA ILE A 81 -5.50 -2.08 2.91
C ILE A 81 -5.22 -2.03 4.41
N CYS A 82 -5.49 -3.12 5.14
CA CYS A 82 -5.30 -3.17 6.58
C CYS A 82 -3.81 -2.97 6.95
N PRO A 83 -3.51 -2.46 8.16
CA PRO A 83 -2.14 -2.21 8.60
C PRO A 83 -1.24 -3.45 8.51
N GLU A 84 -1.76 -4.61 8.89
CA GLU A 84 -1.04 -5.90 8.84
C GLU A 84 -0.58 -6.24 7.42
N GLN A 85 -1.49 -6.17 6.45
CA GLN A 85 -1.17 -6.40 5.04
C GLN A 85 -0.14 -5.41 4.51
N ARG A 86 -0.23 -4.13 4.91
CA ARG A 86 0.74 -3.11 4.49
C ARG A 86 2.13 -3.42 5.02
N LEU A 87 2.21 -3.78 6.30
CA LEU A 87 3.48 -4.13 6.93
C LEU A 87 4.11 -5.34 6.23
N ALA A 88 3.34 -6.41 6.02
CA ALA A 88 3.81 -7.61 5.33
C ALA A 88 4.36 -7.33 3.92
N ILE A 89 3.64 -6.55 3.11
CA ILE A 89 4.10 -6.17 1.75
C ILE A 89 5.38 -5.33 1.83
N THR A 90 5.45 -4.40 2.79
CA THR A 90 6.59 -3.51 2.97
C THR A 90 7.84 -4.29 3.36
N LEU A 91 7.71 -5.19 4.33
CA LEU A 91 8.78 -6.07 4.78
C LEU A 91 9.29 -6.92 3.62
N ARG A 92 8.39 -7.60 2.89
CA ARG A 92 8.76 -8.41 1.72
C ARG A 92 9.54 -7.59 0.68
N TYR A 93 9.10 -6.37 0.39
CA TYR A 93 9.80 -5.47 -0.53
C TYR A 93 11.21 -5.12 -0.02
N ILE A 94 11.33 -4.76 1.26
CA ILE A 94 12.63 -4.44 1.89
C ILE A 94 13.58 -5.64 1.77
N PHE A 95 13.16 -6.84 2.17
CA PHE A 95 14.03 -8.02 2.14
C PHE A 95 14.42 -8.46 0.73
N ILE A 96 13.49 -8.41 -0.23
CA ILE A 96 13.82 -8.69 -1.63
C ILE A 96 14.82 -7.65 -2.15
N SER A 97 14.61 -6.37 -1.84
CA SER A 97 15.51 -5.31 -2.29
C SER A 97 16.91 -5.41 -1.69
N THR A 98 17.03 -5.81 -0.43
CA THR A 98 18.34 -6.03 0.20
C THR A 98 19.05 -7.22 -0.42
N ILE A 99 18.35 -8.33 -0.67
CA ILE A 99 18.92 -9.51 -1.35
C ILE A 99 19.41 -9.13 -2.76
N ILE A 100 18.60 -8.43 -3.55
CA ILE A 100 18.99 -8.01 -4.91
C ILE A 100 20.21 -7.08 -4.87
N ASN A 101 20.27 -6.15 -3.91
CA ASN A 101 21.42 -5.26 -3.77
C ASN A 101 22.69 -6.03 -3.36
N MET A 102 22.57 -7.07 -2.53
CA MET A 102 23.69 -7.95 -2.15
C MET A 102 24.19 -8.82 -3.31
N LEU A 103 23.30 -9.21 -4.24
CA LEU A 103 23.65 -10.00 -5.42
C LEU A 103 24.19 -9.16 -6.57
N ARG A 104 24.19 -7.83 -6.45
CA ARG A 104 24.74 -6.95 -7.48
C ARG A 104 26.27 -7.05 -7.39
N PRO A 105 26.95 -7.55 -8.44
CA PRO A 105 28.41 -7.59 -8.43
C PRO A 105 28.93 -6.16 -8.25
N ASN A 106 29.89 -5.99 -7.35
CA ASN A 106 30.62 -4.74 -7.19
C ASN A 106 31.19 -4.38 -8.55
N SER A 107 30.63 -3.38 -9.23
CA SER A 107 31.25 -2.72 -10.36
C SER A 107 32.40 -1.86 -9.82
N GLY A 108 33.42 -2.53 -9.28
CA GLY A 108 34.67 -1.93 -8.87
C GLY A 108 35.46 -1.56 -10.12
N HIS A 109 35.73 -0.27 -10.27
CA HIS A 109 36.91 0.31 -10.92
C HIS A 109 37.65 -0.59 -11.92
N VAL A 110 37.35 -0.40 -13.21
CA VAL A 110 38.34 -0.62 -14.26
C VAL A 110 39.12 0.68 -14.39
N CYS A 111 40.18 0.82 -13.60
CA CYS A 111 41.23 1.80 -13.90
C CYS A 111 42.15 1.16 -14.93
N GLY A 112 42.20 1.75 -16.12
CA GLY A 112 43.14 1.48 -17.20
C GLY A 112 43.44 2.77 -17.92
#